data_AF-A0A0F9UYL3-F1
#
_entry.id   AF-A0A0F9UYL3-F1
#
_cell.length_a   1.000
_cell.length_b   1.000
_cell.length_c   1.000
_cell.angle_alpha   90.00
_cell.angle_beta   90.00
_cell.angle_gamma   90.00
#
_symmetry.space_group_name_H-M   'P 1'
#
loop_
_entity.id
_entity.type
_entity.pdbx_description
1 polymer ?
#
loop_
_entity_poly.entity_id
_entity_poly.type
_entity_poly.pdbx_seq_one_letter_code
_entity_poly.pdbx_strand_id
1 'polypeptide(L)'
;MAIEDYTSYTEEDPSSDLTVIAGKITVDTINRSTNAWVVKDLGAGFFSGPFKHNFDYKITASSSQSLQGPHMLGSIVGTHKSHVIAAADAILVQMSETSGGANNIFLKETSGGGETTSSINTSISENTQYYLTLERDASNLYTLSVYTDAGRTTLLGTETLAATPGLAFQYAYGMVNPGATGAVPSSYIVSNLEFLPVSSTSKKKTHWGP
;
A
#
# COMPACT_ATOMS: atom_id res chain seq x y z
N MET A 1 17.84 3.80 -3.44
CA MET A 1 17.28 5.14 -3.18
C MET A 1 17.35 5.36 -1.68
N ALA A 2 16.80 6.45 -1.15
CA ALA A 2 16.73 6.66 0.29
C ALA A 2 15.38 6.18 0.83
N ILE A 3 15.35 5.75 2.09
CA ILE A 3 14.12 5.56 2.84
C ILE A 3 13.38 6.90 2.91
N GLU A 4 12.07 6.90 2.67
CA GLU A 4 11.24 8.09 2.74
C GLU A 4 11.19 8.65 4.16
N ASP A 5 11.29 9.98 4.27
CA ASP A 5 11.10 10.70 5.53
C ASP A 5 9.64 11.12 5.67
N TYR A 6 8.86 10.36 6.46
CA TYR A 6 7.46 10.65 6.69
C TYR A 6 7.19 11.95 7.43
N THR A 7 8.18 12.58 8.10
CA THR A 7 7.98 13.90 8.72
C THR A 7 7.78 15.01 7.68
N SER A 8 8.09 14.74 6.41
CA SER A 8 7.81 15.64 5.28
C SER A 8 6.43 15.42 4.64
N TYR A 9 5.68 14.42 5.09
CA TYR A 9 4.38 14.08 4.53
C TYR A 9 3.30 14.96 5.17
N THR A 10 2.21 15.19 4.45
CA THR A 10 1.00 15.81 5.02
C THR A 10 0.23 14.74 5.79
N GLU A 11 -0.24 15.09 6.97
CA GLU A 11 -0.97 14.19 7.88
C GLU A 11 -2.37 14.74 8.15
N GLU A 12 -3.34 13.84 8.16
CA GLU A 12 -4.66 14.03 8.75
C GLU A 12 -4.83 12.94 9.83
N ASP A 13 -4.96 13.34 11.08
CA ASP A 13 -5.16 12.45 12.23
C ASP A 13 -6.07 13.10 13.29
N PRO A 14 -7.39 13.09 13.06
CA PRO A 14 -8.34 13.74 13.97
C PRO A 14 -8.42 13.05 15.34
N SER A 15 -7.90 11.83 15.47
CA SER A 15 -7.96 11.04 16.72
C SER A 15 -6.64 11.02 17.49
N SER A 16 -5.55 11.57 16.93
CA SER A 16 -4.19 11.46 17.52
C SER A 16 -3.74 10.00 17.70
N ASP A 17 -4.16 9.12 16.78
CA ASP A 17 -3.82 7.69 16.73
C ASP A 17 -2.46 7.45 16.05
N LEU A 18 -1.85 8.48 15.44
CA LEU A 18 -0.64 8.38 14.63
C LEU A 18 0.57 8.99 15.31
N THR A 19 1.69 8.29 15.22
CA THR A 19 3.02 8.83 15.53
C THR A 19 3.90 8.72 14.31
N VAL A 20 4.18 9.86 13.69
CA VAL A 20 4.99 9.96 12.48
C VAL A 20 6.40 10.44 12.82
N ILE A 21 7.40 9.63 12.45
CA ILE A 21 8.81 9.98 12.52
C ILE A 21 9.49 9.62 11.19
N ALA A 22 10.75 10.03 11.03
CA ALA A 22 11.52 9.69 9.84
C ALA A 22 11.57 8.17 9.62
N GLY A 23 11.12 7.73 8.44
CA GLY A 23 11.09 6.32 8.04
C GLY A 23 10.11 5.41 8.78
N LYS A 24 9.27 5.90 9.70
CA LYS A 24 8.32 5.06 10.45
C LYS A 24 7.03 5.80 10.84
N ILE A 25 5.90 5.12 10.64
CA ILE A 25 4.59 5.50 11.17
C ILE A 25 4.15 4.40 12.14
N THR A 26 3.87 4.78 13.39
CA THR A 26 3.17 3.93 14.34
C THR A 26 1.71 4.33 14.36
N VAL A 27 0.82 3.35 14.25
CA VAL A 27 -0.63 3.52 14.33
C VAL A 27 -1.11 2.81 15.59
N ASP A 28 -1.83 3.52 16.46
CA ASP A 28 -2.35 2.97 17.71
C ASP A 28 -3.86 3.16 17.82
N THR A 29 -4.59 2.07 18.07
CA THR A 29 -6.04 2.04 18.32
C THR A 29 -6.93 2.67 17.24
N ILE A 30 -6.44 2.84 16.01
CA ILE A 30 -7.20 3.51 14.97
C ILE A 30 -8.47 2.73 14.62
N ASN A 31 -9.61 3.42 14.70
CA ASN A 31 -10.88 2.85 14.28
C ASN A 31 -11.02 2.92 12.76
N ARG A 32 -11.54 1.87 12.13
CA ARG A 32 -11.80 1.86 10.67
C ARG A 32 -12.74 2.98 10.18
N SER A 33 -13.47 3.66 11.05
CA SER A 33 -14.31 4.83 10.71
C SER A 33 -13.58 6.18 10.73
N THR A 34 -12.35 6.24 11.23
CA THR A 34 -11.56 7.48 11.30
C THR A 34 -11.08 7.89 9.92
N ASN A 35 -11.21 9.18 9.59
CA ASN A 35 -10.57 9.74 8.40
C ASN A 35 -9.12 10.10 8.75
N ALA A 36 -8.18 9.18 8.54
CA ALA A 36 -6.76 9.44 8.80
C ALA A 36 -5.86 8.91 7.69
N TRP A 37 -4.76 9.62 7.44
CA TRP A 37 -3.76 9.28 6.42
C TRP A 37 -2.47 10.09 6.60
N VAL A 38 -1.38 9.57 6.04
CA VAL A 38 -0.08 10.24 5.92
C VAL A 38 0.35 10.15 4.46
N VAL A 39 0.37 11.27 3.74
CA VAL A 39 0.49 11.31 2.28
C VAL A 39 1.49 12.35 1.79
N LYS A 40 2.14 12.06 0.67
CA LYS A 40 3.00 12.98 -0.05
C LYS A 40 2.51 13.17 -1.48
N ASP A 41 2.40 14.43 -1.89
CA ASP A 41 2.19 14.81 -3.27
C ASP A 41 3.52 14.73 -4.04
N LEU A 42 3.56 13.91 -5.09
CA LEU A 42 4.73 13.76 -5.95
C LEU A 42 4.52 14.40 -7.34
N GLY A 43 3.40 15.10 -7.52
CA GLY A 43 3.02 15.74 -8.76
C GLY A 43 2.14 14.86 -9.65
N ALA A 44 1.36 15.52 -10.51
CA ALA A 44 0.40 14.86 -11.38
C ALA A 44 1.07 13.77 -12.24
N GLY A 45 0.54 12.55 -12.17
CA GLY A 45 0.97 11.42 -12.99
C GLY A 45 2.38 10.90 -12.70
N PHE A 46 2.93 11.19 -11.50
CA PHE A 46 4.25 10.71 -11.08
C PHE A 46 4.40 9.19 -11.26
N PHE A 47 3.36 8.43 -10.90
CA PHE A 47 3.30 6.99 -11.09
C PHE A 47 2.48 6.61 -12.33
N SER A 48 2.88 7.09 -13.52
CA SER A 48 2.24 6.77 -14.81
C SER A 48 2.86 5.55 -15.51
N GLY A 49 4.08 5.16 -15.13
CA GLY A 49 4.79 4.00 -15.68
C GLY A 49 4.99 2.86 -14.67
N PRO A 50 5.89 1.91 -14.97
CA PRO A 50 6.29 0.88 -14.03
C PRO A 50 6.87 1.50 -12.75
N PHE A 51 6.53 0.93 -11.60
CA PHE A 51 7.07 1.34 -10.31
C PHE A 51 7.31 0.12 -9.43
N LYS A 52 8.19 0.27 -8.43
CA LYS A 52 8.44 -0.75 -7.41
C LYS A 52 8.67 -0.09 -6.07
N HIS A 53 7.87 -0.42 -5.07
CA HIS A 53 7.97 0.12 -3.72
C HIS A 53 8.25 -1.01 -2.74
N ASN A 54 9.23 -0.81 -1.88
CA ASN A 54 9.48 -1.67 -0.74
C ASN A 54 9.02 -0.96 0.53
N PHE A 55 8.40 -1.69 1.45
CA PHE A 55 8.10 -1.20 2.79
C PHE A 55 8.03 -2.37 3.76
N ASP A 56 8.04 -2.06 5.04
CA ASP A 56 8.03 -3.02 6.14
C ASP A 56 6.74 -2.86 6.94
N TYR A 57 6.20 -3.97 7.42
CA TYR A 57 4.89 -3.99 8.08
C TYR A 57 4.84 -4.93 9.27
N LYS A 58 4.17 -4.49 10.35
CA LYS A 58 3.88 -5.32 11.51
C LYS A 58 2.54 -4.94 12.12
N ILE A 59 1.64 -5.91 12.25
CA ILE A 59 0.42 -5.77 13.07
C ILE A 59 0.83 -5.91 14.53
N THR A 60 0.44 -4.97 15.39
CA THR A 60 0.69 -5.06 16.85
C THR A 60 -0.56 -5.45 17.62
N ALA A 61 -1.75 -5.07 17.12
CA ALA A 61 -3.03 -5.55 17.60
C ALA A 61 -4.10 -5.43 16.49
N SER A 62 -4.96 -6.43 16.37
CA SER A 62 -6.14 -6.37 15.51
C SER A 62 -7.40 -6.80 16.27
N SER A 63 -8.52 -6.19 15.88
CA SER A 63 -9.86 -6.66 16.27
C SER A 63 -10.54 -7.26 15.04
N SER A 64 -11.43 -8.23 15.25
CA SER A 64 -12.15 -8.87 14.14
C SER A 64 -12.83 -7.84 13.25
N GLN A 65 -12.59 -7.95 11.94
CA GLN A 65 -13.02 -7.01 10.90
C GLN A 65 -12.33 -5.63 10.92
N SER A 66 -11.21 -5.49 11.62
CA SER A 66 -10.36 -4.31 11.50
C SER A 66 -9.80 -4.20 10.08
N LEU A 67 -9.47 -2.98 9.68
CA LEU A 67 -8.93 -2.64 8.37
C LEU A 67 -7.67 -1.81 8.58
N GLN A 68 -6.60 -2.19 7.91
CA GLN A 68 -5.30 -1.52 7.99
C GLN A 68 -4.86 -1.22 6.55
N GLY A 69 -4.34 -0.04 6.28
CA GLY A 69 -3.89 0.37 4.95
C GLY A 69 -2.46 0.87 4.99
N PRO A 70 -1.46 -0.03 5.06
CA PRO A 70 -0.07 0.38 5.25
C PRO A 70 0.54 1.10 4.06
N HIS A 71 -0.03 0.99 2.86
CA HIS A 71 0.47 1.70 1.70
C HIS A 71 -0.62 1.85 0.65
N MET A 72 -0.71 3.03 0.03
CA MET A 72 -1.61 3.29 -1.09
C MET A 72 -0.97 4.28 -2.06
N LEU A 73 -1.28 4.16 -3.35
CA LEU A 73 -1.11 5.24 -4.31
C LEU A 73 -2.49 5.75 -4.73
N GLY A 74 -2.64 7.07 -4.82
CA GLY A 74 -3.93 7.71 -5.09
C GLY A 74 -3.83 8.83 -6.12
N SER A 75 -4.95 9.14 -6.76
CA SER A 75 -5.12 10.29 -7.67
C SER A 75 -5.68 11.53 -6.96
N ILE A 76 -6.21 11.38 -5.75
CA ILE A 76 -6.68 12.47 -4.88
C ILE A 76 -6.16 12.27 -3.45
N VAL A 77 -6.35 13.26 -2.58
CA VAL A 77 -6.10 13.15 -1.13
C VAL A 77 -7.38 12.68 -0.41
N GLY A 78 -7.21 11.84 0.63
CA GLY A 78 -8.29 11.27 1.43
C GLY A 78 -8.07 9.81 1.77
N THR A 79 -9.05 9.19 2.44
CA THR A 79 -9.08 7.73 2.69
C THR A 79 -9.29 6.94 1.40
N HIS A 80 -9.05 5.63 1.45
CA HIS A 80 -9.42 4.75 0.33
C HIS A 80 -10.92 4.82 0.01
N LYS A 81 -11.81 4.82 1.03
CA LYS A 81 -13.25 5.04 0.83
C LYS A 81 -13.57 6.35 0.10
N SER A 82 -12.77 7.41 0.31
CA SER A 82 -12.95 8.67 -0.41
C SER A 82 -12.70 8.51 -1.91
N HIS A 83 -11.74 7.67 -2.30
CA HIS A 83 -11.46 7.36 -3.70
C HIS A 83 -12.62 6.63 -4.36
N VAL A 84 -13.18 5.62 -3.67
CA VAL A 84 -14.35 4.88 -4.16
C VAL A 84 -15.53 5.83 -4.38
N ILE A 85 -15.85 6.69 -3.41
CA ILE A 85 -16.97 7.64 -3.51
C ILE A 85 -16.75 8.67 -4.62
N ALA A 86 -15.52 9.17 -4.77
CA ALA A 86 -15.18 10.18 -5.77
C ALA A 86 -14.96 9.59 -7.17
N ALA A 87 -15.10 8.27 -7.33
CA ALA A 87 -14.72 7.54 -8.54
C ALA A 87 -13.27 7.81 -8.99
N ALA A 88 -12.38 8.03 -8.01
CA ALA A 88 -10.97 8.34 -8.21
C ALA A 88 -10.11 7.08 -8.19
N ASP A 89 -8.99 7.11 -8.91
CA ASP A 89 -8.13 5.95 -9.06
C ASP A 89 -7.20 5.77 -7.85
N ALA A 90 -7.05 4.52 -7.40
CA ALA A 90 -6.10 4.14 -6.35
C ALA A 90 -5.63 2.68 -6.47
N ILE A 91 -4.45 2.38 -5.92
CA ILE A 91 -4.00 1.01 -5.63
C ILE A 91 -3.63 0.92 -4.14
N LEU A 92 -4.35 0.10 -3.39
CA LEU A 92 -4.24 -0.06 -1.94
C LEU A 92 -3.70 -1.46 -1.59
N VAL A 93 -2.71 -1.50 -0.69
CA VAL A 93 -2.39 -2.69 0.09
C VAL A 93 -3.21 -2.63 1.38
N GLN A 94 -4.08 -3.61 1.60
CA GLN A 94 -4.96 -3.64 2.76
C GLN A 94 -4.74 -4.91 3.56
N MET A 95 -4.72 -4.80 4.89
CA MET A 95 -4.82 -5.94 5.79
C MET A 95 -6.18 -5.93 6.46
N SER A 96 -6.75 -7.11 6.66
CA SER A 96 -7.99 -7.25 7.42
C SER A 96 -8.02 -8.53 8.23
N GLU A 97 -8.42 -8.42 9.48
CA GLU A 97 -8.75 -9.57 10.30
C GLU A 97 -10.13 -10.09 9.90
N THR A 98 -10.19 -11.32 9.41
CA THR A 98 -11.46 -11.97 9.08
C THR A 98 -12.19 -12.45 10.33
N SER A 99 -13.47 -12.80 10.21
CA SER A 99 -14.29 -13.32 11.32
C SER A 99 -13.79 -14.62 11.97
N GLY A 100 -12.71 -15.23 11.46
CA GLY A 100 -12.02 -16.39 12.03
C GLY A 100 -10.69 -16.06 12.72
N GLY A 101 -10.36 -14.78 12.93
CA GLY A 101 -9.12 -14.35 13.59
C GLY A 101 -7.87 -14.39 12.70
N ALA A 102 -8.01 -14.68 11.41
CA ALA A 102 -6.91 -14.67 10.46
C ALA A 102 -6.75 -13.28 9.82
N ASN A 103 -5.54 -12.73 9.90
CA ASN A 103 -5.15 -11.51 9.22
C ASN A 103 -4.76 -11.81 7.77
N ASN A 104 -5.58 -11.35 6.82
CA ASN A 104 -5.38 -11.52 5.39
C ASN A 104 -4.85 -10.24 4.76
N ILE A 105 -4.12 -10.41 3.66
CA ILE A 105 -3.57 -9.31 2.85
C ILE A 105 -4.31 -9.24 1.53
N PHE A 106 -4.74 -8.04 1.16
CA PHE A 106 -5.46 -7.74 -0.06
C PHE A 106 -4.71 -6.69 -0.87
N LEU A 107 -4.78 -6.84 -2.19
CA LEU A 107 -4.40 -5.83 -3.16
C LEU A 107 -5.67 -5.34 -3.84
N LYS A 108 -5.93 -4.03 -3.79
CA LYS A 108 -7.18 -3.43 -4.25
C LYS A 108 -6.93 -2.29 -5.21
N GLU A 109 -7.46 -2.38 -6.41
CA GLU A 109 -7.55 -1.25 -7.34
C GLU A 109 -8.93 -0.60 -7.23
N THR A 110 -8.97 0.71 -7.08
CA THR A 110 -10.17 1.51 -7.34
C THR A 110 -10.01 2.20 -8.69
N SER A 111 -11.02 2.14 -9.55
CA SER A 111 -11.11 2.96 -10.76
C SER A 111 -12.55 3.17 -11.19
N GLY A 112 -12.90 4.40 -11.59
CA GLY A 112 -14.25 4.75 -12.04
C GLY A 112 -15.35 4.48 -11.01
N GLY A 113 -15.00 4.43 -9.72
CA GLY A 113 -15.91 4.14 -8.60
C GLY A 113 -16.13 2.65 -8.34
N GLY A 114 -15.53 1.76 -9.15
CA GLY A 114 -15.49 0.33 -8.89
C GLY A 114 -14.23 -0.09 -8.14
N GLU A 115 -14.30 -1.22 -7.44
CA GLU A 115 -13.17 -1.86 -6.78
C GLU A 115 -12.92 -3.25 -7.37
N THR A 116 -11.67 -3.55 -7.72
CA THR A 116 -11.21 -4.90 -8.01
C THR A 116 -10.25 -5.33 -6.92
N THR A 117 -10.48 -6.51 -6.33
CA THR A 117 -9.70 -7.02 -5.20
C THR A 117 -9.06 -8.36 -5.56
N SER A 118 -7.80 -8.54 -5.15
CA SER A 118 -7.18 -9.86 -5.02
C SER A 118 -6.62 -10.05 -3.60
N SER A 119 -6.40 -11.30 -3.19
CA SER A 119 -5.95 -11.64 -1.84
C SER A 119 -4.87 -12.70 -1.83
N ILE A 120 -3.85 -12.52 -0.98
CA ILE A 120 -2.85 -13.55 -0.74
C ILE A 120 -3.49 -14.70 0.06
N ASN A 121 -3.34 -15.93 -0.42
CA ASN A 121 -3.86 -17.16 0.21
C ASN A 121 -3.09 -17.60 1.48
N THR A 122 -2.46 -16.68 2.19
CA THR A 122 -1.66 -16.96 3.38
C THR A 122 -1.89 -15.85 4.38
N SER A 123 -2.24 -16.25 5.61
CA SER A 123 -2.43 -15.31 6.70
C SER A 123 -1.09 -14.88 7.28
N ILE A 124 -1.07 -13.66 7.81
CA ILE A 124 0.02 -13.14 8.62
C ILE A 124 -0.36 -13.16 10.10
N SER A 125 0.64 -13.17 10.98
CA SER A 125 0.44 -13.18 12.42
C SER A 125 0.70 -11.81 13.02
N GLU A 126 -0.01 -11.49 14.11
CA GLU A 126 0.34 -10.34 14.94
C GLU A 126 1.76 -10.48 15.50
N ASN A 127 2.35 -9.33 15.85
CA ASN A 127 3.68 -9.21 16.44
C ASN A 127 4.81 -9.84 15.60
N THR A 128 4.56 -10.10 14.32
CA THR A 128 5.54 -10.62 13.36
C THR A 128 5.88 -9.55 12.33
N GLN A 129 7.17 -9.34 12.10
CA GLN A 129 7.66 -8.39 11.10
C GLN A 129 7.63 -9.03 9.71
N TYR A 130 6.98 -8.36 8.76
CA TYR A 130 6.96 -8.71 7.36
C TYR A 130 7.57 -7.60 6.51
N TYR A 131 8.00 -7.98 5.31
CA TYR A 131 8.62 -7.09 4.34
C TYR A 131 7.83 -7.24 3.04
N LEU A 132 7.37 -6.12 2.49
CA LEU A 132 6.50 -6.12 1.32
C LEU A 132 7.18 -5.44 0.15
N THR A 133 6.78 -5.90 -1.04
CA THR A 133 7.12 -5.29 -2.32
C THR A 133 5.83 -5.14 -3.11
N LEU A 134 5.47 -3.91 -3.46
CA LEU A 134 4.40 -3.60 -4.42
C LEU A 134 5.06 -3.15 -5.72
N GLU A 135 4.74 -3.82 -6.83
CA GLU A 135 5.29 -3.52 -8.14
C GLU A 135 4.17 -3.37 -9.17
N ARG A 136 4.31 -2.44 -10.12
CA ARG A 136 3.60 -2.47 -11.41
C ARG A 136 4.63 -2.64 -12.51
N ASP A 137 4.47 -3.67 -13.33
CA ASP A 137 5.37 -3.94 -14.45
C ASP A 137 5.00 -3.16 -15.73
N ALA A 138 5.77 -3.35 -16.80
CA ALA A 138 5.50 -2.72 -18.10
C ALA A 138 4.28 -3.30 -18.84
N SER A 139 3.73 -4.43 -18.36
CA SER A 139 2.51 -5.06 -18.87
C SER A 139 1.27 -4.58 -18.12
N ASN A 140 1.40 -3.61 -17.20
CA ASN A 140 0.35 -3.13 -16.31
C ASN A 140 -0.16 -4.23 -15.36
N LEU A 141 0.70 -5.13 -14.90
CA LEU A 141 0.36 -6.09 -13.84
C LEU A 141 0.87 -5.56 -12.50
N TYR A 142 -0.03 -5.39 -11.53
CA TYR A 142 0.37 -5.21 -10.14
C TYR A 142 0.78 -6.55 -9.54
N THR A 143 1.88 -6.56 -8.81
CA THR A 143 2.32 -7.70 -8.00
C THR A 143 2.57 -7.22 -6.58
N LEU A 144 1.95 -7.89 -5.61
CA LEU A 144 2.27 -7.73 -4.19
C LEU A 144 2.98 -8.98 -3.72
N SER A 145 4.17 -8.82 -3.15
CA SER A 145 4.96 -9.92 -2.58
C SER A 145 5.23 -9.64 -1.11
N VAL A 146 5.14 -10.69 -0.29
CA VAL A 146 5.31 -10.63 1.16
C VAL A 146 6.40 -11.60 1.55
N TYR A 147 7.37 -11.12 2.34
CA TYR A 147 8.56 -11.86 2.74
C TYR A 147 8.68 -11.90 4.27
N THR A 148 9.34 -12.94 4.77
CA THR A 148 9.61 -13.13 6.21
C THR A 148 10.98 -12.60 6.66
N ASP A 149 11.83 -12.16 5.73
CA ASP A 149 13.17 -11.65 6.01
C ASP A 149 13.42 -10.28 5.35
N ALA A 150 14.28 -9.47 5.99
CA ALA A 150 14.59 -8.11 5.54
C ALA A 150 15.28 -8.07 4.17
N GLY A 151 15.98 -9.15 3.81
CA GLY A 151 16.60 -9.31 2.50
C GLY A 151 15.59 -9.55 1.37
N ARG A 152 14.31 -9.78 1.70
CA ARG A 152 13.23 -10.11 0.75
C ARG A 152 13.58 -11.34 -0.10
N THR A 153 14.12 -12.37 0.57
CA THR A 153 14.61 -13.61 -0.08
C THR A 153 13.72 -14.83 0.16
N THR A 154 12.96 -14.82 1.26
CA THR A 154 12.05 -15.89 1.69
C THR A 154 10.62 -15.42 1.48
N LEU A 155 10.04 -15.80 0.34
CA LEU A 155 8.66 -15.45 -0.02
C LEU A 155 7.67 -16.21 0.86
N LEU A 156 6.81 -15.49 1.56
CA LEU A 156 5.65 -16.04 2.26
C LEU A 156 4.47 -16.23 1.30
N GLY A 157 4.20 -15.22 0.48
CA GLY A 157 3.06 -15.20 -0.42
C GLY A 157 3.18 -14.09 -1.45
N THR A 158 2.49 -14.27 -2.56
CA THR A 158 2.42 -13.29 -3.64
C THR A 158 1.02 -13.30 -4.23
N GLU A 159 0.61 -12.16 -4.77
CA GLU A 159 -0.66 -12.03 -5.47
C GLU A 159 -0.53 -11.00 -6.60
N THR A 160 -1.35 -11.14 -7.63
CA THR A 160 -1.33 -10.24 -8.78
C THR A 160 -2.70 -9.67 -9.10
N LEU A 161 -2.71 -8.46 -9.66
CA LEU A 161 -3.93 -7.80 -10.11
C LEU A 161 -3.63 -7.09 -11.44
N ALA A 162 -4.39 -7.40 -12.48
CA ALA A 162 -4.28 -6.69 -13.74
C ALA A 162 -4.75 -5.25 -13.56
N ALA A 163 -3.89 -4.28 -13.85
CA ALA A 163 -4.23 -2.87 -13.69
C ALA A 163 -5.19 -2.42 -14.79
N THR A 164 -6.11 -1.54 -14.44
CA THR A 164 -6.89 -0.79 -15.42
C THR A 164 -5.94 0.02 -16.32
N PRO A 165 -6.07 -0.04 -17.65
CA PRO A 165 -5.20 0.71 -18.54
C PRO A 165 -5.27 2.22 -18.32
N GLY A 166 -4.12 2.88 -18.32
CA GLY A 166 -4.04 4.35 -18.27
C GLY A 166 -4.02 4.97 -16.88
N LEU A 167 -4.07 4.16 -15.81
CA LEU A 167 -3.99 4.68 -14.44
C LEU A 167 -2.64 5.34 -14.16
N ALA A 168 -2.72 6.55 -13.60
CA ALA A 168 -1.57 7.28 -13.11
C ALA A 168 -1.89 7.87 -11.73
N PHE A 169 -0.95 7.74 -10.79
CA PHE A 169 -1.12 8.23 -9.43
C PHE A 169 -0.22 9.43 -9.16
N GLN A 170 -0.70 10.32 -8.30
CA GLN A 170 -0.02 11.55 -7.88
C GLN A 170 0.49 11.44 -6.43
N TYR A 171 -0.30 10.79 -5.59
CA TYR A 171 -0.08 10.76 -4.15
C TYR A 171 0.46 9.41 -3.71
N ALA A 172 1.48 9.42 -2.84
CA ALA A 172 1.98 8.24 -2.16
C ALA A 172 1.65 8.32 -0.67
N TYR A 173 0.98 7.29 -0.16
CA TYR A 173 0.58 7.20 1.24
C TYR A 173 1.53 6.30 2.01
N GLY A 174 2.18 6.82 3.05
CA GLY A 174 2.90 6.02 4.03
C GLY A 174 1.96 5.23 4.95
N MET A 175 0.72 5.69 5.06
CA MET A 175 -0.40 4.96 5.64
C MET A 175 -1.71 5.63 5.20
N VAL A 176 -2.77 4.83 5.04
CA VAL A 176 -4.14 5.30 4.86
C VAL A 176 -5.08 4.44 5.70
N ASN A 177 -6.05 5.06 6.38
CA ASN A 177 -7.17 4.31 6.92
C ASN A 177 -8.10 3.92 5.76
N PRO A 178 -8.38 2.62 5.51
CA PRO A 178 -9.20 2.23 4.37
C PRO A 178 -10.62 2.81 4.39
N GLY A 179 -11.16 3.09 5.59
CA GLY A 179 -12.46 3.71 5.77
C GLY A 179 -13.64 2.72 5.67
N ALA A 180 -14.33 2.50 6.78
CA ALA A 180 -15.54 1.69 6.89
C ALA A 180 -16.44 2.21 8.03
N THR A 181 -17.58 1.58 8.27
CA THR A 181 -18.47 1.95 9.39
C THR A 181 -18.11 1.19 10.66
N GLY A 182 -18.28 1.82 11.82
CA GLY A 182 -18.11 1.18 13.14
C GLY A 182 -16.70 1.31 13.75
N ALA A 183 -16.66 1.23 15.08
CA ALA A 183 -15.45 1.34 15.90
C ALA A 183 -14.80 -0.04 16.07
N VAL A 184 -13.97 -0.42 15.09
CA VAL A 184 -13.17 -1.65 15.14
C VAL A 184 -11.70 -1.23 15.10
N PRO A 185 -11.02 -1.21 16.25
CA PRO A 185 -9.67 -0.66 16.33
C PRO A 185 -8.62 -1.62 15.78
N SER A 186 -7.50 -1.06 15.33
CA SER A 186 -6.27 -1.80 15.03
C SER A 186 -5.04 -0.95 15.34
N SER A 187 -3.93 -1.62 15.65
CA SER A 187 -2.62 -1.02 15.84
C SER A 187 -1.60 -1.73 14.96
N TYR A 188 -0.74 -0.96 14.30
CA TYR A 188 0.28 -1.50 13.39
C TYR A 188 1.42 -0.50 13.17
N ILE A 189 2.50 -0.97 12.56
CA ILE A 189 3.67 -0.18 12.22
C ILE A 189 3.95 -0.33 10.73
N VAL A 190 4.19 0.79 10.07
CA VAL A 190 4.75 0.85 8.71
C VAL A 190 6.10 1.54 8.78
N SER A 191 7.12 0.98 8.13
CA SER A 191 8.44 1.59 8.08
C SER A 191 9.17 1.33 6.78
N ASN A 192 10.27 2.07 6.57
CA ASN A 192 11.25 1.82 5.52
C ASN A 192 10.65 1.83 4.11
N LEU A 193 9.69 2.72 3.84
CA LEU A 193 9.19 2.92 2.47
C LEU A 193 10.32 3.43 1.59
N GLU A 194 10.55 2.73 0.48
CA GLU A 194 11.53 3.10 -0.53
C GLU A 194 10.89 2.99 -1.92
N PHE A 195 11.00 4.07 -2.71
CA PHE A 195 10.69 4.04 -4.12
C PHE A 195 11.91 3.56 -4.92
N LEU A 196 11.77 2.43 -5.61
CA LEU A 196 12.86 1.80 -6.36
C LEU A 196 12.71 2.06 -7.87
N PRO A 197 13.84 2.23 -8.58
CA PRO A 197 13.81 2.28 -10.04
C PRO A 197 13.37 0.92 -10.60
N VAL A 198 12.48 0.94 -11.59
CA VAL A 198 12.18 -0.24 -12.39
C VAL A 198 13.14 -0.25 -13.58
N SER A 199 13.93 -1.30 -13.71
CA SER A 199 14.88 -1.40 -14.81
C SER A 199 14.14 -1.45 -16.15
N SER A 200 14.27 -0.40 -16.97
CA SER A 200 13.85 -0.48 -18.35
C SER A 200 14.76 -1.47 -19.06
N THR A 201 14.23 -2.58 -19.55
CA THR A 201 14.98 -3.46 -20.46
C THR A 201 15.30 -2.63 -21.70
N SER A 202 16.54 -2.15 -21.84
CA SER A 202 16.96 -1.50 -23.06
C SER A 202 16.83 -2.54 -24.18
N LYS A 203 15.97 -2.31 -25.16
CA LYS A 203 15.96 -3.10 -26.39
C LYS A 203 17.36 -2.97 -26.99
N LYS A 204 18.17 -4.03 -26.90
CA LYS A 204 19.40 -4.14 -27.68
C LYS A 204 18.98 -3.96 -29.14
N LYS A 205 19.37 -2.84 -29.76
CA LYS A 205 19.37 -2.69 -31.20
C LYS A 205 20.25 -3.82 -31.74
N THR A 206 19.66 -4.93 -32.16
CA THR A 206 20.32 -5.89 -33.04
C THR A 206 20.47 -5.19 -34.38
N HIS A 207 21.64 -4.61 -34.61
CA HIS A 207 22.09 -4.29 -35.96
C HIS A 207 22.26 -5.62 -36.68
N TRP A 208 21.32 -5.96 -37.54
CA TRP A 208 21.58 -6.86 -38.65
C TRP A 208 22.15 -6.01 -39.79
N GLY A 209 23.31 -6.44 -40.30
CA GLY A 209 24.07 -5.78 -41.38
C GLY A 209 23.34 -5.81 -42.74
N PRO A 210 24.04 -5.57 -43.86
CA PRO A 210 25.45 -5.92 -44.14
C PRO A 210 26.45 -4.77 -44.04
#